data_AF-A0A510AR36-F1
#
_entry.id   AF-A0A510AR36-F1
#
_cell.length_a   1.000
_cell.length_b   1.000
_cell.length_c   1.000
_cell.angle_alpha   90.00
_cell.angle_beta   90.00
_cell.angle_gamma   90.00
#
_symmetry.space_group_name_H-M   'P 1'
#
loop_
_entity.id
_entity.type
_entity.pdbx_description
1 polymer ?
#
loop_
_entity_poly.entity_id
_entity_poly.type
_entity_poly.pdbx_seq_one_letter_code
_entity_poly.pdbx_strand_id
1 'polypeptide(L)'
;LALLRAGASALPPAERIARDKLALAYEASAELVAFEEGQSERFSAAEPVFDAETAARAREEAERGFRKALRAKRGEGKGKERDVDGQRMRREKFEGWKAEQWAQWGREDALAKLSADQLAALDRILREGEGEEELKVPVVAAGEPTDDAGQAVPPGPSPKSAVQTEGPPTALNSADSSQSSPEFRDASLIIPNVPEDNLSALARRRLQKRLSMRKKRAEAAGKVASLEPQRLKPGRKAKCAGKPTEASCDDDLLQTPGAGPSTLPEVEDGEVTAGRPKRKKKSGLSRVAKARRDLDTAGITATYLRDYQLGLFHMSALGRLMRTYADASEDVGTHISGETISLLHDLVVNFVGEVMNRTVT
;
A
#
# COMPACT_ATOMS: atom_id res chain seq x y z
N LEU A 1 18.46 25.32 -9.62
CA LEU A 1 18.43 25.73 -11.05
C LEU A 1 19.24 26.99 -11.36
N ALA A 2 19.14 28.09 -10.61
CA ALA A 2 19.92 29.32 -10.87
C ALA A 2 21.45 29.11 -10.75
N LEU A 3 21.92 28.31 -9.78
CA LEU A 3 23.34 27.95 -9.63
C LEU A 3 23.88 27.10 -10.79
N LEU A 4 23.07 26.18 -11.34
CA LEU A 4 23.41 25.39 -12.53
C LEU A 4 23.50 26.27 -13.79
N ARG A 5 22.60 27.25 -13.95
CA ARG A 5 22.69 28.23 -15.04
C ARG A 5 23.90 29.15 -14.90
N ALA A 6 24.20 29.62 -13.70
CA ALA A 6 25.37 30.46 -13.42
C ALA A 6 26.69 29.70 -13.69
N GLY A 7 26.76 28.42 -13.31
CA GLY A 7 27.90 27.55 -13.63
C GLY A 7 28.05 27.31 -15.13
N ALA A 8 26.93 27.09 -15.85
CA ALA A 8 26.95 26.91 -17.30
C ALA A 8 27.39 28.19 -18.06
N SER A 9 27.09 29.38 -17.53
CA SER A 9 27.53 30.66 -18.11
C SER A 9 28.94 31.08 -17.73
N ALA A 10 29.49 30.53 -16.63
CA ALA A 10 30.83 30.84 -16.14
C ALA A 10 31.91 29.92 -16.74
N LEU A 11 31.50 28.82 -17.37
CA LEU A 11 32.41 28.06 -18.21
C LEU A 11 32.85 28.95 -19.37
N PRO A 12 34.16 29.09 -19.63
CA PRO A 12 34.62 29.79 -20.83
C PRO A 12 33.89 29.21 -22.04
N PRO A 13 33.48 30.03 -23.02
CA PRO A 13 32.76 29.56 -24.20
C PRO A 13 33.51 28.35 -24.72
N ALA A 14 32.93 27.16 -24.54
CA ALA A 14 33.64 25.91 -24.74
C ALA A 14 34.34 26.01 -26.08
N GLU A 15 35.68 26.03 -26.07
CA GLU A 15 36.45 25.97 -27.30
C GLU A 15 35.81 24.85 -28.09
N ARG A 16 35.22 25.18 -29.24
CA ARG A 16 34.47 24.21 -30.03
C ARG A 16 35.47 23.13 -30.37
N ILE A 17 35.46 22.04 -29.59
CA ILE A 17 36.34 20.90 -29.82
C ILE A 17 35.92 20.42 -31.19
N ALA A 18 36.80 20.66 -32.16
CA ALA A 18 36.53 20.33 -33.52
C ALA A 18 36.19 18.84 -33.59
N ARG A 19 35.18 18.46 -34.38
CA ARG A 19 34.56 17.13 -34.34
C ARG A 19 35.56 16.00 -34.65
N ASP A 20 36.60 16.33 -35.38
CA ASP A 20 37.80 15.54 -35.69
C ASP A 20 38.74 15.31 -34.50
N LYS A 21 38.69 16.19 -33.48
CA LYS A 21 39.42 16.04 -32.20
C LYS A 21 38.65 15.27 -31.14
N LEU A 22 37.35 15.03 -31.34
CA LEU A 22 36.59 14.13 -30.47
C LEU A 22 37.07 12.71 -30.75
N ALA A 23 37.57 12.03 -29.72
CA ALA A 23 37.95 10.64 -29.82
C ALA A 23 36.78 9.83 -30.39
N LEU A 24 37.05 9.00 -31.39
CA LEU A 24 36.04 8.09 -31.95
C LEU A 24 35.46 7.27 -30.79
N ALA A 25 34.14 7.28 -30.64
CA ALA A 25 33.49 6.41 -29.66
C ALA A 25 33.66 4.97 -30.12
N TYR A 26 34.46 4.20 -29.36
CA TYR A 26 34.58 2.76 -29.58
C TYR A 26 33.40 2.06 -28.91
N GLU A 27 32.83 1.06 -29.57
CA GLU A 27 31.84 0.18 -28.95
C GLU A 27 32.47 -0.48 -27.72
N ALA A 28 31.74 -0.48 -26.59
CA ALA A 28 32.17 -1.19 -25.40
C ALA A 28 32.31 -2.68 -25.72
N SER A 29 33.39 -3.32 -25.27
CA SER A 29 33.53 -4.76 -25.46
C SER A 29 32.43 -5.49 -24.69
N ALA A 30 31.97 -6.64 -25.22
CA ALA A 30 30.95 -7.46 -24.55
C ALA A 30 31.36 -7.85 -23.12
N GLU A 31 32.66 -8.00 -22.86
CA GLU A 31 33.21 -8.25 -21.53
C GLU A 31 33.03 -7.07 -20.58
N LEU A 32 33.23 -5.83 -21.07
CA LEU A 32 33.01 -4.63 -20.27
C LEU A 32 31.52 -4.46 -19.94
N VAL A 33 30.64 -4.67 -20.93
CA VAL A 33 29.18 -4.60 -20.72
C VAL A 33 28.74 -5.62 -19.67
N ALA A 34 29.16 -6.89 -19.79
CA ALA A 34 28.81 -7.93 -18.81
C ALA A 34 29.36 -7.62 -17.41
N PHE A 35 30.55 -7.02 -17.31
CA PHE A 35 31.10 -6.57 -16.03
C PHE A 35 30.26 -5.45 -15.42
N GLU A 36 29.90 -4.42 -16.20
CA GLU A 36 29.08 -3.29 -15.76
C GLU A 36 27.67 -3.73 -15.33
N GLU A 37 27.04 -4.63 -16.08
CA GLU A 37 25.76 -5.24 -15.72
C GLU A 37 25.87 -6.00 -14.38
N GLY A 38 26.93 -6.81 -14.21
CA GLY A 38 27.17 -7.52 -12.96
C GLY A 38 27.47 -6.61 -11.76
N GLN A 39 28.10 -5.44 -11.96
CA GLN A 39 28.23 -4.44 -10.90
C GLN A 39 26.90 -3.77 -10.59
N SER A 40 26.14 -3.41 -11.63
CA SER A 40 24.82 -2.75 -11.50
C SER A 40 23.85 -3.63 -10.72
N GLU A 41 23.84 -4.94 -10.98
CA GLU A 41 23.04 -5.91 -10.23
C GLU A 41 23.45 -5.95 -8.75
N ARG A 42 24.76 -5.96 -8.45
CA ARG A 42 25.25 -5.93 -7.06
C ARG A 42 24.89 -4.64 -6.34
N PHE A 43 24.99 -3.50 -7.00
CA PHE A 43 24.58 -2.22 -6.43
C PHE A 43 23.08 -2.18 -6.19
N SER A 44 22.27 -2.60 -7.15
CA SER A 44 20.81 -2.67 -7.01
C SER A 44 20.39 -3.60 -5.86
N ALA A 45 21.10 -4.72 -5.67
CA ALA A 45 20.87 -5.63 -4.56
C ALA A 45 21.29 -5.05 -3.18
N ALA A 46 22.31 -4.18 -3.15
CA ALA A 46 22.83 -3.57 -1.92
C ALA A 46 22.16 -2.22 -1.57
N GLU A 47 21.62 -1.51 -2.53
CA GLU A 47 20.91 -0.24 -2.40
C GLU A 47 19.90 -0.20 -1.23
N PRO A 48 18.97 -1.17 -1.07
CA PRO A 48 18.01 -1.12 0.02
C PRO A 48 18.65 -1.21 1.42
N VAL A 49 19.84 -1.80 1.52
CA VAL A 49 20.61 -1.85 2.78
C VAL A 49 21.22 -0.47 3.05
N PHE A 50 21.83 0.15 2.04
CA PHE A 50 22.37 1.50 2.15
C PHE A 50 21.29 2.53 2.49
N ASP A 51 20.11 2.46 1.88
CA ASP A 51 18.99 3.34 2.20
C ASP A 51 18.54 3.19 3.66
N ALA A 52 18.45 1.95 4.15
CA ALA A 52 18.09 1.70 5.54
C ALA A 52 19.16 2.22 6.52
N GLU A 53 20.45 2.02 6.21
CA GLU A 53 21.56 2.51 7.03
C GLU A 53 21.66 4.03 7.03
N THR A 54 21.49 4.67 5.88
CA THR A 54 21.51 6.13 5.76
C THR A 54 20.33 6.75 6.50
N ALA A 55 19.12 6.18 6.38
CA ALA A 55 17.95 6.61 7.16
C ALA A 55 18.20 6.43 8.67
N ALA A 56 18.72 5.29 9.10
CA ALA A 56 19.03 5.04 10.51
C ALA A 56 20.07 6.04 11.07
N ARG A 57 21.12 6.34 10.29
CA ARG A 57 22.14 7.32 10.64
C ARG A 57 21.56 8.72 10.75
N ALA A 58 20.72 9.13 9.80
CA ALA A 58 20.05 10.42 9.83
C ALA A 58 19.16 10.57 11.09
N ARG A 59 18.45 9.51 11.47
CA ARG A 59 17.64 9.45 12.71
C ARG A 59 18.49 9.59 13.97
N GLU A 60 19.62 8.87 14.04
CA GLU A 60 20.55 8.97 15.16
C GLU A 60 21.16 10.38 15.27
N GLU A 61 21.53 10.98 14.14
CA GLU A 61 22.06 12.33 14.08
C GLU A 61 21.03 13.38 14.50
N ALA A 62 19.76 13.23 14.11
CA ALA A 62 18.66 14.07 14.57
C ALA A 62 18.47 13.96 16.10
N GLU A 63 18.46 12.74 16.66
CA GLU A 63 18.37 12.52 18.11
C GLU A 63 19.56 13.14 18.85
N ARG A 64 20.77 12.97 18.32
CA ARG A 64 21.99 13.55 18.87
C ARG A 64 21.96 15.08 18.80
N GLY A 65 21.49 15.65 17.68
CA GLY A 65 21.33 17.08 17.47
C GLY A 65 20.37 17.70 18.47
N PHE A 66 19.19 17.11 18.64
CA PHE A 66 18.19 17.59 19.59
C PHE A 66 18.67 17.47 21.05
N ARG A 67 19.33 16.35 21.42
CA ARG A 67 19.97 16.22 22.74
C ARG A 67 21.02 17.29 23.00
N LYS A 68 21.82 17.66 21.98
CA LYS A 68 22.81 18.74 22.10
C LYS A 68 22.12 20.09 22.28
N ALA A 69 21.03 20.36 21.55
CA ALA A 69 20.26 21.60 21.66
C ALA A 69 19.60 21.79 23.03
N LEU A 70 19.20 20.70 23.70
CA LEU A 70 18.64 20.75 25.05
C LEU A 70 19.67 20.97 26.17
N ARG A 71 20.98 20.81 25.90
CA ARG A 71 22.00 21.05 26.94
C ARG A 71 22.03 22.54 27.27
N ALA A 72 21.99 22.86 28.56
CA ALA A 72 22.13 24.23 29.04
C ALA A 72 23.37 24.89 28.42
N LYS A 73 23.25 26.15 28.00
CA LYS A 73 24.40 26.86 27.45
C LYS A 73 25.45 26.98 28.55
N ARG A 74 26.72 26.85 28.15
CA ARG A 74 27.87 26.94 29.07
C ARG A 74 27.82 28.26 29.82
N GLY A 75 27.39 28.23 31.08
CA GLY A 75 27.26 29.42 31.95
C GLY A 75 25.90 29.56 32.64
N GLU A 76 24.82 28.98 32.11
CA GLU A 76 23.46 29.14 32.66
C GLU A 76 23.19 28.32 33.94
N GLY A 77 24.08 27.40 34.31
CA GLY A 77 23.90 26.49 35.45
C GLY A 77 24.84 26.71 36.64
N LYS A 78 25.47 27.90 36.77
CA LYS A 78 26.46 28.18 37.83
C LYS A 78 25.85 28.52 39.21
N GLY A 79 24.60 28.13 39.47
CA GLY A 79 24.05 28.15 40.83
C GLY A 79 24.68 27.06 41.70
N LYS A 80 24.84 27.31 43.00
CA LYS A 80 25.28 26.29 43.97
C LYS A 80 24.22 25.18 44.18
N GLU A 81 23.00 25.42 43.73
CA GLU A 81 21.86 24.52 43.88
C GLU A 81 21.68 23.63 42.63
N ARG A 82 21.35 22.36 42.85
CA ARG A 82 21.19 21.37 41.79
C ARG A 82 19.90 21.66 41.02
N ASP A 83 20.01 21.92 39.72
CA ASP A 83 18.87 22.15 38.80
C ASP A 83 18.09 20.84 38.52
N VAL A 84 17.33 20.36 39.49
CA VAL A 84 16.49 19.16 39.37
C VAL A 84 15.30 19.41 38.44
N ASP A 85 14.65 20.56 38.57
CA ASP A 85 13.47 20.91 37.76
C ASP A 85 13.82 21.12 36.29
N GLY A 86 14.93 21.81 36.00
CA GLY A 86 15.39 21.95 34.62
C GLY A 86 15.82 20.63 34.01
N GLN A 87 16.38 19.70 34.79
CA GLN A 87 16.69 18.35 34.29
C GLN A 87 15.40 17.58 33.95
N ARG A 88 14.37 17.66 34.79
CA ARG A 88 13.06 17.06 34.55
C ARG A 88 12.41 17.65 33.28
N MET A 89 12.36 18.97 33.15
CA MET A 89 11.79 19.64 31.97
C MET A 89 12.52 19.29 30.68
N ARG A 90 13.87 19.20 30.71
CA ARG A 90 14.65 18.76 29.54
C ARG A 90 14.33 17.32 29.15
N ARG A 91 14.12 16.44 30.12
CA ARG A 91 13.76 15.04 29.88
C ARG A 91 12.35 14.92 29.29
N GLU A 92 11.36 15.58 29.86
CA GLU A 92 9.98 15.56 29.34
C GLU A 92 9.91 16.12 27.91
N LYS A 93 10.61 17.23 27.63
CA LYS A 93 10.76 17.76 26.26
C LYS A 93 11.42 16.77 25.31
N PHE A 94 12.46 16.08 25.76
CA PHE A 94 13.15 15.06 24.96
C PHE A 94 12.26 13.86 24.64
N GLU A 95 11.54 13.35 25.64
CA GLU A 95 10.63 12.22 25.48
C GLU A 95 9.44 12.58 24.56
N GLY A 96 8.87 13.78 24.71
CA GLY A 96 7.82 14.29 23.83
C GLY A 96 8.27 14.41 22.37
N TRP A 97 9.40 15.09 22.14
CA TRP A 97 9.99 15.20 20.79
C TRP A 97 10.30 13.83 20.19
N LYS A 98 10.85 12.91 20.99
CA LYS A 98 11.18 11.57 20.53
C LYS A 98 9.93 10.80 20.12
N ALA A 99 8.84 10.88 20.89
CA ALA A 99 7.58 10.23 20.53
C ALA A 99 7.00 10.77 19.22
N GLU A 100 7.02 12.10 19.04
CA GLU A 100 6.55 12.75 17.82
C GLU A 100 7.39 12.36 16.59
N GLN A 101 8.72 12.39 16.72
CA GLN A 101 9.63 12.01 15.63
C GLN A 101 9.53 10.53 15.27
N TRP A 102 9.37 9.63 16.25
CA TRP A 102 9.14 8.22 15.96
C TRP A 102 7.81 7.99 15.25
N ALA A 103 6.76 8.73 15.61
CA ALA A 103 5.50 8.68 14.88
C ALA A 103 5.66 9.20 13.45
N GLN A 104 6.42 10.29 13.25
CA GLN A 104 6.71 10.83 11.92
C GLN A 104 7.51 9.84 11.06
N TRP A 105 8.63 9.31 11.57
CA TRP A 105 9.42 8.31 10.85
C TRP A 105 8.64 7.03 10.58
N GLY A 106 7.74 6.64 11.49
CA GLY A 106 6.81 5.53 11.27
C GLY A 106 5.87 5.77 10.08
N ARG A 107 5.37 7.00 9.89
CA ARG A 107 4.58 7.38 8.70
C ARG A 107 5.42 7.34 7.43
N GLU A 108 6.62 7.90 7.48
CA GLU A 108 7.56 7.92 6.35
C GLU A 108 7.94 6.49 5.93
N ASP A 109 8.28 5.62 6.88
CA ASP A 109 8.61 4.21 6.63
C ASP A 109 7.42 3.45 6.02
N ALA A 110 6.20 3.72 6.50
CA ALA A 110 4.99 3.11 5.96
C ALA A 110 4.70 3.56 4.51
N LEU A 111 5.05 4.80 4.15
CA LEU A 111 4.91 5.33 2.79
C LEU A 111 6.10 5.01 1.88
N ALA A 112 7.27 4.66 2.41
CA ALA A 112 8.46 4.38 1.62
C ALA A 112 8.29 3.14 0.72
N LYS A 113 7.50 2.15 1.15
CA LYS A 113 7.32 0.87 0.43
C LYS A 113 5.83 0.49 0.39
N LEU A 114 5.08 1.10 -0.53
CA LEU A 114 3.66 0.81 -0.72
C LEU A 114 3.46 -0.36 -1.68
N SER A 115 2.91 -1.45 -1.14
CA SER A 115 2.41 -2.59 -1.91
C SER A 115 1.04 -2.30 -2.52
N ALA A 116 0.63 -3.09 -3.51
CA ALA A 116 -0.67 -2.96 -4.14
C ALA A 116 -1.88 -3.07 -3.17
N ASP A 117 -1.76 -3.88 -2.10
CA ASP A 117 -2.81 -3.98 -1.08
C ASP A 117 -2.87 -2.71 -0.20
N GLN A 118 -1.72 -2.09 0.10
CA GLN A 118 -1.65 -0.81 0.82
C GLN A 118 -2.17 0.34 -0.03
N LEU A 119 -1.85 0.40 -1.32
CA LEU A 119 -2.41 1.39 -2.24
C LEU A 119 -3.94 1.28 -2.32
N ALA A 120 -4.48 0.07 -2.38
CA ALA A 120 -5.93 -0.13 -2.31
C ALA A 120 -6.54 0.28 -0.96
N ALA A 121 -5.80 0.18 0.13
CA ALA A 121 -6.22 0.68 1.44
C ALA A 121 -6.20 2.22 1.51
N LEU A 122 -5.15 2.86 0.98
CA LEU A 122 -5.06 4.32 0.86
C LEU A 122 -6.20 4.91 0.03
N ASP A 123 -6.56 4.26 -1.10
CA ASP A 123 -7.71 4.66 -1.93
C ASP A 123 -9.01 4.65 -1.13
N ARG A 124 -9.18 3.68 -0.22
CA ARG A 124 -10.36 3.62 0.65
C ARG A 124 -10.34 4.71 1.72
N ILE A 125 -9.18 4.97 2.33
CA ILE A 125 -9.03 6.05 3.32
C ILE A 125 -9.38 7.40 2.70
N LEU A 126 -8.91 7.67 1.48
CA LEU A 126 -9.22 8.91 0.75
C LEU A 126 -10.72 9.05 0.47
N ARG A 127 -11.36 8.00 -0.07
CA ARG A 127 -12.82 7.99 -0.37
C ARG A 127 -13.69 8.09 0.89
N GLU A 128 -13.29 7.45 1.99
CA GLU A 128 -14.02 7.55 3.26
C GLU A 128 -13.90 8.96 3.86
N GLY A 129 -12.72 9.60 3.74
CA GLY A 129 -12.51 10.97 4.21
C GLY A 129 -13.24 12.04 3.40
N GLU A 130 -13.55 11.81 2.12
CA GLU A 130 -14.40 12.69 1.31
C GLU A 130 -15.85 12.71 1.83
N GLY A 131 -16.40 11.55 2.20
CA GLY A 131 -17.76 11.46 2.74
C GLY A 131 -17.93 12.08 4.13
N GLU A 132 -16.88 12.09 4.95
CA GLU A 132 -16.94 12.72 6.29
C GLU A 132 -16.91 14.25 6.25
N GLU A 133 -16.28 14.87 5.24
CA GLU A 133 -16.22 16.32 5.11
C GLU A 133 -17.53 16.93 4.59
N GLU A 134 -18.22 16.26 3.66
CA GLU A 134 -19.52 16.74 3.16
C GLU A 134 -20.57 16.82 4.29
N LEU A 135 -20.50 15.94 5.27
CA LEU A 135 -21.40 15.95 6.44
C LEU A 135 -21.02 16.99 7.51
N LYS A 136 -19.82 17.56 7.44
CA LYS A 136 -19.32 18.58 8.37
C LYS A 136 -19.41 20.00 7.83
N VAL A 137 -19.89 20.20 6.60
CA VAL A 137 -20.34 21.54 6.18
C VAL A 137 -21.37 21.95 7.22
N PRO A 138 -21.10 22.98 8.06
CA PRO A 138 -22.09 23.46 8.99
C PRO A 138 -23.30 23.74 8.12
N VAL A 139 -24.39 23.01 8.36
CA VAL A 139 -25.70 23.34 7.83
C VAL A 139 -25.86 24.78 8.26
N VAL A 140 -25.58 25.70 7.34
CA VAL A 140 -25.80 27.12 7.51
C VAL A 140 -27.29 27.14 7.72
N ALA A 141 -27.67 27.19 9.00
CA ALA A 141 -29.05 27.20 9.42
C ALA A 141 -29.67 28.30 8.58
N ALA A 142 -30.52 27.90 7.62
CA ALA A 142 -31.29 28.81 6.82
C ALA A 142 -31.91 29.78 7.81
N GLY A 143 -31.52 31.04 7.69
CA GLY A 143 -31.54 31.99 8.78
C GLY A 143 -32.87 32.01 9.51
N GLU A 144 -32.79 32.11 10.84
CA GLU A 144 -33.79 32.93 11.51
C GLU A 144 -33.76 34.32 10.84
N PRO A 145 -34.91 34.83 10.39
CA PRO A 145 -35.01 36.17 9.85
C PRO A 145 -34.80 37.17 10.98
N THR A 146 -33.57 37.64 11.14
CA THR A 146 -33.33 38.90 11.84
C THR A 146 -33.61 40.04 10.86
N ASP A 147 -34.80 40.62 11.01
CA ASP A 147 -35.12 41.96 10.54
C ASP A 147 -34.13 42.95 11.18
N ASP A 148 -33.04 43.27 10.50
CA ASP A 148 -32.25 44.45 10.85
C ASP A 148 -31.97 45.31 9.62
N ALA A 149 -32.28 46.59 9.81
CA ALA A 149 -32.50 47.56 8.78
C ALA A 149 -31.19 48.20 8.34
N GLY A 150 -31.00 48.25 7.02
CA GLY A 150 -30.38 49.40 6.37
C GLY A 150 -28.88 49.59 6.59
N GLN A 151 -28.07 48.89 5.80
CA GLN A 151 -26.81 49.48 5.34
C GLN A 151 -26.55 49.14 3.87
N ALA A 152 -26.67 50.17 3.04
CA ALA A 152 -26.41 50.12 1.61
C ALA A 152 -24.91 49.96 1.33
N VAL A 153 -24.56 48.88 0.63
CA VAL A 153 -23.23 48.64 0.05
C VAL A 153 -23.41 48.47 -1.48
N PRO A 154 -22.53 49.08 -2.30
CA PRO A 154 -22.73 49.26 -3.74
C PRO A 154 -22.56 47.96 -4.57
N PRO A 155 -23.16 47.91 -5.78
CA PRO A 155 -23.17 46.71 -6.63
C PRO A 155 -21.84 46.52 -7.39
N GLY A 156 -21.19 45.38 -7.15
CA GLY A 156 -20.06 44.89 -7.95
C GLY A 156 -20.51 43.86 -8.99
N PRO A 157 -19.95 43.88 -10.22
CA PRO A 157 -20.51 43.18 -11.38
C PRO A 157 -20.27 41.66 -11.35
N SER A 158 -21.35 40.92 -11.57
CA SER A 158 -21.36 39.48 -11.81
C SER A 158 -20.95 39.18 -13.25
N PRO A 159 -19.99 38.27 -13.51
CA PRO A 159 -19.85 37.68 -14.84
C PRO A 159 -20.85 36.53 -15.00
N LYS A 160 -21.84 36.77 -15.86
CA LYS A 160 -22.60 35.73 -16.54
C LYS A 160 -21.64 34.98 -17.47
N SER A 161 -21.59 33.65 -17.38
CA SER A 161 -21.25 32.84 -18.55
C SER A 161 -21.98 31.52 -18.48
N ALA A 162 -23.14 31.52 -19.14
CA ALA A 162 -23.80 30.35 -19.65
C ALA A 162 -23.23 30.07 -21.05
N VAL A 163 -22.65 28.90 -21.26
CA VAL A 163 -22.58 28.27 -22.58
C VAL A 163 -22.76 26.77 -22.39
N GLN A 164 -23.97 26.31 -22.68
CA GLN A 164 -24.21 24.95 -23.12
C GLN A 164 -23.58 24.77 -24.51
N THR A 165 -22.94 23.63 -24.77
CA THR A 165 -22.89 23.08 -26.12
C THR A 165 -22.83 21.57 -26.02
N GLU A 166 -23.95 20.94 -26.34
CA GLU A 166 -24.01 19.53 -26.69
C GLU A 166 -23.35 19.29 -28.05
N GLY A 167 -22.76 18.11 -28.24
CA GLY A 167 -22.40 17.62 -29.57
C GLY A 167 -21.29 16.56 -29.56
N PRO A 168 -21.59 15.28 -29.84
CA PRO A 168 -20.58 14.23 -30.05
C PRO A 168 -20.01 14.34 -31.46
N PRO A 169 -18.79 13.82 -31.71
CA PRO A 169 -18.75 12.81 -32.77
C PRO A 169 -17.65 11.74 -32.63
N THR A 170 -17.93 10.62 -33.30
CA THR A 170 -16.96 9.74 -33.99
C THR A 170 -16.16 8.72 -33.17
N ALA A 171 -16.74 7.52 -33.14
CA ALA A 171 -16.00 6.27 -33.08
C ALA A 171 -15.02 6.17 -34.27
N LEU A 172 -13.73 6.05 -34.00
CA LEU A 172 -12.74 5.55 -34.95
C LEU A 172 -12.50 4.08 -34.66
N ASN A 173 -12.97 3.27 -35.60
CA ASN A 173 -12.58 1.89 -35.80
C ASN A 173 -11.06 1.80 -35.97
N SER A 174 -10.39 1.03 -35.12
CA SER A 174 -9.04 0.51 -35.40
C SER A 174 -9.12 -1.00 -35.61
N ALA A 175 -8.93 -1.34 -36.88
CA ALA A 175 -8.45 -2.58 -37.47
C ALA A 175 -8.17 -3.75 -36.52
N ASP A 176 -9.01 -4.78 -36.66
CA ASP A 176 -8.62 -6.12 -37.09
C ASP A 176 -7.13 -6.48 -36.93
N SER A 177 -6.77 -6.91 -35.73
CA SER A 177 -5.54 -7.63 -35.48
C SER A 177 -5.88 -9.10 -35.31
N SER A 178 -5.81 -9.82 -36.42
CA SER A 178 -5.83 -11.27 -36.49
C SER A 178 -4.72 -11.87 -35.63
N GLN A 179 -4.99 -12.11 -34.35
CA GLN A 179 -4.18 -13.00 -33.52
C GLN A 179 -4.57 -14.44 -33.85
N SER A 180 -3.70 -15.07 -34.64
CA SER A 180 -3.64 -16.51 -34.80
C SER A 180 -3.62 -17.17 -33.42
N SER A 181 -4.63 -18.00 -33.17
CA SER A 181 -4.64 -18.90 -32.03
C SER A 181 -3.48 -19.88 -32.18
N PRO A 182 -2.59 -20.03 -31.19
CA PRO A 182 -1.66 -21.15 -31.22
C PRO A 182 -2.48 -22.43 -31.10
N GLU A 183 -2.25 -23.36 -32.03
CA GLU A 183 -2.79 -24.72 -31.96
C GLU A 183 -2.51 -25.28 -30.57
N PHE A 184 -3.59 -25.62 -29.86
CA PHE A 184 -3.55 -26.42 -28.64
C PHE A 184 -3.04 -27.80 -29.02
N ARG A 185 -1.71 -27.96 -29.11
CA ARG A 185 -1.08 -29.27 -29.18
C ARG A 185 -1.49 -30.02 -27.94
N ASP A 186 -2.14 -31.16 -28.16
CA ASP A 186 -2.42 -32.19 -27.16
C ASP A 186 -1.13 -32.45 -26.36
N ALA A 187 -1.04 -31.81 -25.20
CA ALA A 187 -0.06 -32.14 -24.19
C ALA A 187 -0.52 -33.46 -23.55
N SER A 188 -0.29 -34.56 -24.28
CA SER A 188 -0.21 -35.88 -23.69
C SER A 188 0.83 -35.81 -22.58
N LEU A 189 0.32 -35.74 -21.35
CA LEU A 189 1.02 -35.64 -20.09
C LEU A 189 2.06 -36.77 -19.98
N ILE A 190 3.27 -36.51 -20.45
CA ILE A 190 4.45 -37.24 -20.00
C ILE A 190 4.66 -36.78 -18.56
N ILE A 191 4.10 -37.52 -17.61
CA ILE A 191 4.36 -37.33 -16.19
C ILE A 191 5.79 -37.80 -15.98
N PRO A 192 6.76 -36.93 -15.65
CA PRO A 192 8.07 -37.39 -15.24
C PRO A 192 7.88 -38.25 -13.99
N ASN A 193 8.22 -39.52 -14.10
CA ASN A 193 8.28 -40.45 -12.99
C ASN A 193 9.42 -39.98 -12.09
N VAL A 194 9.14 -39.03 -11.18
CA VAL A 194 10.13 -38.48 -10.26
C VAL A 194 10.53 -39.59 -9.29
N PRO A 195 11.79 -40.07 -9.29
CA PRO A 195 12.24 -41.07 -8.33
C PRO A 195 11.99 -40.57 -6.91
N GLU A 196 11.40 -41.41 -6.05
CA GLU A 196 11.02 -41.04 -4.67
C GLU A 196 12.21 -40.60 -3.80
N ASP A 197 13.44 -40.84 -4.27
CA ASP A 197 14.70 -40.52 -3.61
C ASP A 197 15.02 -39.02 -3.60
N ASN A 198 14.43 -38.23 -4.51
CA ASN A 198 14.68 -36.79 -4.58
C ASN A 198 13.72 -35.93 -3.74
N LEU A 199 12.81 -36.55 -2.97
CA LEU A 199 11.86 -35.83 -2.12
C LEU A 199 12.43 -35.57 -0.73
N SER A 200 12.27 -34.34 -0.22
CA SER A 200 12.60 -34.03 1.18
C SER A 200 11.82 -34.92 2.16
N ALA A 201 12.40 -35.24 3.32
CA ALA A 201 11.79 -36.15 4.30
C ALA A 201 10.36 -35.74 4.70
N LEU A 202 10.10 -34.43 4.79
CA LEU A 202 8.79 -33.88 5.11
C LEU A 202 7.79 -34.04 3.94
N ALA A 203 8.26 -33.90 2.69
CA ALA A 203 7.45 -34.16 1.50
C ALA A 203 7.10 -35.66 1.38
N ARG A 204 8.07 -36.55 1.63
CA ARG A 204 7.88 -38.01 1.65
C ARG A 204 6.83 -38.44 2.68
N ARG A 205 6.92 -37.92 3.92
CA ARG A 205 5.92 -38.20 4.98
C ARG A 205 4.51 -37.72 4.60
N ARG A 206 4.40 -36.53 3.99
CA ARG A 206 3.11 -36.00 3.50
C ARG A 206 2.52 -36.86 2.39
N LEU A 207 3.35 -37.33 1.45
CA LEU A 207 2.96 -38.20 0.34
C LEU A 207 2.48 -39.56 0.85
N GLN A 208 3.25 -40.23 1.72
CA GLN A 208 2.87 -41.50 2.35
C GLN A 208 1.55 -41.38 3.12
N LYS A 209 1.36 -40.31 3.90
CA LYS A 209 0.10 -40.05 4.61
C LYS A 209 -1.07 -39.87 3.63
N ARG A 210 -0.85 -39.20 2.49
CA ARG A 210 -1.88 -39.04 1.45
C ARG A 210 -2.25 -40.37 0.82
N LEU A 211 -1.27 -41.21 0.48
CA LEU A 211 -1.48 -42.55 -0.09
C LEU A 211 -2.21 -43.45 0.90
N SER A 212 -1.82 -43.46 2.18
CA SER A 212 -2.50 -44.28 3.20
C SER A 212 -3.94 -43.84 3.43
N MET A 213 -4.21 -42.52 3.46
CA MET A 213 -5.57 -41.99 3.56
C MET A 213 -6.40 -42.28 2.30
N ARG A 214 -5.79 -42.29 1.11
CA ARG A 214 -6.46 -42.68 -0.14
C ARG A 214 -6.82 -44.16 -0.11
N LYS A 215 -5.90 -45.03 0.33
CA LYS A 215 -6.14 -46.47 0.52
C LYS A 215 -7.31 -46.72 1.46
N LYS A 216 -7.29 -46.10 2.65
CA LYS A 216 -8.40 -46.21 3.64
C LYS A 216 -9.75 -45.75 3.10
N ARG A 217 -9.80 -44.67 2.32
CA ARG A 217 -11.05 -44.19 1.71
C ARG A 217 -11.57 -45.12 0.61
N ALA A 218 -10.66 -45.69 -0.19
CA ALA A 218 -11.02 -46.63 -1.24
C ALA A 218 -11.54 -47.95 -0.63
N GLU A 219 -10.88 -48.45 0.41
CA GLU A 219 -11.34 -49.59 1.22
C GLU A 219 -12.73 -49.34 1.81
N ALA A 220 -12.95 -48.18 2.45
CA ALA A 220 -14.26 -47.81 2.99
C ALA A 220 -15.35 -47.68 1.91
N ALA A 221 -14.98 -47.38 0.67
CA ALA A 221 -15.89 -47.27 -0.47
C ALA A 221 -16.02 -48.59 -1.27
N GLY A 222 -15.34 -49.67 -0.85
CA GLY A 222 -15.33 -50.96 -1.55
C GLY A 222 -14.65 -50.93 -2.93
N LYS A 223 -13.78 -49.94 -3.20
CA LYS A 223 -13.10 -49.78 -4.49
C LYS A 223 -11.61 -50.08 -4.36
N VAL A 224 -11.01 -50.68 -5.40
CA VAL A 224 -9.56 -50.91 -5.46
C VAL A 224 -8.84 -49.57 -5.59
N ALA A 225 -7.94 -49.27 -4.66
CA ALA A 225 -7.21 -48.01 -4.62
C ALA A 225 -6.21 -47.90 -5.78
N SER A 226 -6.38 -46.93 -6.69
CA SER A 226 -5.33 -46.58 -7.64
C SER A 226 -4.18 -45.87 -6.91
N LEU A 227 -3.02 -46.55 -6.87
CA LEU A 227 -1.79 -46.09 -6.22
C LEU A 227 -0.93 -45.22 -7.14
N GLU A 228 -1.26 -45.14 -8.43
CA GLU A 228 -0.52 -44.27 -9.34
C GLU A 228 -0.70 -42.79 -8.95
N PRO A 229 0.40 -42.02 -8.95
CA PRO A 229 0.38 -40.58 -8.68
C PRO A 229 -0.16 -39.80 -9.89
N GLN A 230 -1.28 -40.22 -10.48
CA GLN A 230 -1.98 -39.37 -11.43
C GLN A 230 -2.51 -38.15 -10.69
N ARG A 231 -2.12 -36.95 -11.17
CA ARG A 231 -2.65 -35.65 -10.73
C ARG A 231 -4.17 -35.71 -10.84
N LEU A 232 -4.85 -35.90 -9.70
CA LEU A 232 -6.29 -35.73 -9.62
C LEU A 232 -6.59 -34.31 -10.11
N LYS A 233 -7.47 -34.21 -11.12
CA LYS A 233 -7.99 -32.91 -11.57
C LYS A 233 -8.42 -32.13 -10.32
N PRO A 234 -8.02 -30.86 -10.16
CA PRO A 234 -8.41 -30.04 -9.02
C PRO A 234 -9.91 -30.19 -8.83
N GLY A 235 -10.31 -30.80 -7.69
CA GLY A 235 -11.69 -31.17 -7.48
C GLY A 235 -12.59 -29.97 -7.73
N ARG A 236 -13.53 -30.08 -8.68
CA ARG A 236 -14.53 -29.05 -8.93
C ARG A 236 -15.14 -28.72 -7.56
N LYS A 237 -14.95 -27.48 -7.10
CA LYS A 237 -15.54 -27.05 -5.83
C LYS A 237 -17.04 -27.29 -5.97
N ALA A 238 -17.58 -28.15 -5.12
CA ALA A 238 -19.02 -28.38 -5.08
C ALA A 238 -19.67 -27.02 -4.90
N LYS A 239 -20.45 -26.60 -5.92
CA LYS A 239 -21.31 -25.44 -5.84
C LYS A 239 -22.26 -25.76 -4.70
N CYS A 240 -22.11 -25.09 -3.56
CA CYS A 240 -23.09 -25.15 -2.46
C CYS A 240 -24.39 -24.57 -3.01
N ALA A 241 -25.18 -25.41 -3.68
CA ALA A 241 -26.55 -25.11 -4.03
C ALA A 241 -27.36 -25.10 -2.75
N GLY A 242 -28.05 -23.99 -2.50
CA GLY A 242 -29.03 -23.85 -1.42
C GLY A 242 -28.45 -23.40 -0.09
N LYS A 243 -28.52 -22.10 0.17
CA LYS A 243 -28.92 -21.65 1.49
C LYS A 243 -30.33 -21.08 1.38
N PRO A 244 -31.28 -21.58 2.20
CA PRO A 244 -32.61 -21.00 2.29
C PRO A 244 -32.50 -19.60 2.90
N THR A 245 -33.23 -18.69 2.27
CA THR A 245 -33.49 -17.33 2.67
C THR A 245 -34.30 -17.33 3.97
N GLU A 246 -34.00 -16.34 4.81
CA GLU A 246 -34.86 -15.75 5.85
C GLU A 246 -35.19 -16.56 7.12
N ALA A 247 -34.63 -16.08 8.23
CA ALA A 247 -35.42 -15.83 9.43
C ALA A 247 -34.85 -14.55 10.06
N SER A 248 -35.66 -13.50 10.00
CA SER A 248 -35.56 -12.31 10.84
C SER A 248 -35.61 -12.75 12.31
N CYS A 249 -34.72 -12.19 13.11
CA CYS A 249 -34.92 -12.04 14.55
C CYS A 249 -34.53 -10.61 14.91
N ASP A 250 -35.50 -9.72 14.76
CA ASP A 250 -35.75 -8.72 15.79
C ASP A 250 -35.86 -9.45 17.12
N ASP A 251 -34.95 -9.19 18.05
CA ASP A 251 -35.33 -9.21 19.45
C ASP A 251 -34.55 -8.16 20.23
N ASP A 252 -35.37 -7.48 21.00
CA ASP A 252 -35.15 -6.31 21.81
C ASP A 252 -34.52 -6.77 23.14
N LEU A 253 -34.23 -5.80 24.03
CA LEU A 253 -34.26 -6.00 25.48
C LEU A 253 -33.18 -6.91 26.15
N LEU A 254 -32.17 -6.28 26.75
CA LEU A 254 -32.10 -5.98 28.20
C LEU A 254 -30.68 -5.94 28.80
N GLN A 255 -30.50 -4.91 29.62
CA GLN A 255 -29.44 -4.75 30.61
C GLN A 255 -29.39 -5.92 31.59
N THR A 256 -28.19 -6.27 32.04
CA THR A 256 -27.98 -6.85 33.37
C THR A 256 -26.65 -6.34 33.96
N PRO A 257 -26.67 -5.63 35.10
CA PRO A 257 -25.54 -5.57 36.01
C PRO A 257 -25.68 -6.68 37.07
N GLY A 258 -24.57 -7.17 37.64
CA GLY A 258 -24.64 -7.89 38.91
C GLY A 258 -23.67 -9.05 39.07
N ALA A 259 -22.77 -8.89 40.03
CA ALA A 259 -21.89 -9.90 40.58
C ALA A 259 -22.66 -10.96 41.40
N GLY A 260 -22.17 -12.20 41.41
CA GLY A 260 -22.65 -13.24 42.33
C GLY A 260 -22.00 -14.61 42.10
N PRO A 261 -21.51 -15.31 43.15
CA PRO A 261 -20.62 -16.46 43.03
C PRO A 261 -21.35 -17.83 43.03
N SER A 262 -20.70 -18.80 42.39
CA SER A 262 -20.57 -20.20 42.81
C SER A 262 -21.79 -20.93 43.40
N THR A 263 -22.42 -21.81 42.62
CA THR A 263 -22.88 -23.12 43.13
C THR A 263 -23.05 -24.10 41.96
N LEU A 264 -22.29 -25.20 41.98
CA LEU A 264 -22.45 -26.36 41.11
C LEU A 264 -23.50 -27.29 41.69
N PRO A 265 -24.45 -27.79 40.88
CA PRO A 265 -25.03 -29.11 41.08
C PRO A 265 -24.52 -30.08 40.02
N GLU A 266 -23.95 -31.17 40.51
CA GLU A 266 -23.64 -32.41 39.81
C GLU A 266 -24.94 -33.16 39.54
N VAL A 267 -25.31 -33.33 38.27
CA VAL A 267 -26.44 -34.19 37.84
C VAL A 267 -26.00 -34.99 36.63
N GLU A 268 -26.14 -36.31 36.77
CA GLU A 268 -25.77 -37.37 35.84
C GLU A 268 -26.63 -37.43 34.56
N ASP A 269 -25.92 -37.79 33.49
CA ASP A 269 -26.29 -38.65 32.36
C ASP A 269 -27.72 -38.64 31.79
N GLY A 270 -27.86 -37.86 30.71
CA GLY A 270 -28.86 -38.05 29.67
C GLY A 270 -28.25 -37.79 28.28
N GLU A 271 -27.76 -38.85 27.64
CA GLU A 271 -27.18 -38.86 26.30
C GLU A 271 -28.24 -38.51 25.23
N VAL A 272 -28.35 -37.22 24.91
CA VAL A 272 -28.99 -36.75 23.68
C VAL A 272 -27.91 -36.08 22.84
N THR A 273 -27.45 -36.77 21.80
CA THR A 273 -26.46 -36.29 20.82
C THR A 273 -27.08 -35.22 19.91
N ALA A 274 -27.55 -34.12 20.50
CA ALA A 274 -27.92 -32.92 19.79
C ALA A 274 -26.65 -32.35 19.14
N GLY A 275 -26.58 -32.46 17.81
CA GLY A 275 -25.42 -32.10 17.01
C GLY A 275 -24.91 -30.69 17.34
N ARG A 276 -23.74 -30.62 17.97
CA ARG A 276 -23.07 -29.36 18.32
C ARG A 276 -23.05 -28.44 17.08
N PRO A 277 -23.64 -27.24 17.16
CA PRO A 277 -23.63 -26.32 16.04
C PRO A 277 -22.19 -26.01 15.68
N LYS A 278 -21.82 -26.31 14.42
CA LYS A 278 -20.48 -26.03 13.90
C LYS A 278 -20.23 -24.53 14.01
N ARG A 279 -19.46 -24.12 15.02
CA ARG A 279 -19.05 -22.72 15.21
C ARG A 279 -18.40 -22.21 13.92
N LYS A 280 -19.03 -21.23 13.27
CA LYS A 280 -18.45 -20.54 12.12
C LYS A 280 -17.14 -19.92 12.60
N LYS A 281 -16.01 -20.33 12.02
CA LYS A 281 -14.73 -19.70 12.30
C LYS A 281 -14.83 -18.26 11.81
N LYS A 282 -14.56 -17.28 12.70
CA LYS A 282 -14.43 -15.88 12.31
C LYS A 282 -13.40 -15.84 11.18
N SER A 283 -13.83 -15.48 9.96
CA SER A 283 -12.89 -15.34 8.85
C SER A 283 -11.87 -14.27 9.25
N GLY A 284 -10.59 -14.53 9.03
CA GLY A 284 -9.57 -13.52 9.26
C GLY A 284 -9.88 -12.24 8.47
N LEU A 285 -9.41 -11.09 8.96
CA LEU A 285 -9.50 -9.84 8.23
C LEU A 285 -8.90 -10.00 6.84
N SER A 286 -9.49 -9.34 5.84
CA SER A 286 -8.93 -9.30 4.49
C SER A 286 -7.55 -8.62 4.50
N ARG A 287 -6.70 -8.92 3.52
CA ARG A 287 -5.35 -8.32 3.42
C ARG A 287 -5.40 -6.79 3.37
N VAL A 288 -6.33 -6.25 2.59
CA VAL A 288 -6.57 -4.80 2.50
C VAL A 288 -7.03 -4.21 3.83
N ALA A 289 -7.91 -4.91 4.56
CA ALA A 289 -8.34 -4.44 5.89
C ALA A 289 -7.21 -4.48 6.92
N LYS A 290 -6.30 -5.46 6.81
CA LYS A 290 -5.08 -5.50 7.63
C LYS A 290 -4.14 -4.35 7.26
N ALA A 291 -3.87 -4.14 5.97
CA ALA A 291 -3.03 -3.04 5.48
C ALA A 291 -3.59 -1.68 5.91
N ARG A 292 -4.92 -1.48 5.84
CA ARG A 292 -5.56 -0.28 6.37
C ARG A 292 -5.28 -0.09 7.86
N ARG A 293 -5.48 -1.12 8.68
CA ARG A 293 -5.20 -1.04 10.12
C ARG A 293 -3.74 -0.69 10.41
N ASP A 294 -2.81 -1.24 9.62
CA ASP A 294 -1.39 -0.95 9.76
C ASP A 294 -1.08 0.53 9.42
N LEU A 295 -1.71 1.08 8.37
CA LEU A 295 -1.62 2.52 8.01
C LEU A 295 -2.27 3.43 9.05
N ASP A 296 -3.45 3.06 9.57
CA ASP A 296 -4.14 3.78 10.65
C ASP A 296 -3.27 3.80 11.91
N THR A 297 -2.59 2.69 12.23
CA THR A 297 -1.67 2.59 13.37
C THR A 297 -0.43 3.46 13.18
N ALA A 298 0.02 3.66 11.94
CA ALA A 298 1.08 4.61 11.62
C ALA A 298 0.60 6.08 11.72
N GLY A 299 -0.70 6.34 11.83
CA GLY A 299 -1.27 7.68 11.86
C GLY A 299 -1.41 8.30 10.46
N ILE A 300 -1.56 7.48 9.43
CA ILE A 300 -1.83 7.94 8.06
C ILE A 300 -3.33 8.14 7.91
N THR A 301 -3.77 9.39 7.96
CA THR A 301 -5.18 9.80 7.82
C THR A 301 -5.47 10.34 6.41
N ALA A 302 -6.75 10.50 6.06
CA ALA A 302 -7.14 11.11 4.78
C ALA A 302 -6.62 12.55 4.63
N THR A 303 -6.65 13.34 5.71
CA THR A 303 -6.09 14.71 5.73
C THR A 303 -4.60 14.70 5.43
N TYR A 304 -3.84 13.80 6.09
CA TYR A 304 -2.41 13.64 5.86
C TYR A 304 -2.12 13.30 4.39
N LEU A 305 -2.89 12.41 3.77
CA LEU A 305 -2.68 12.06 2.36
C LEU A 305 -2.94 13.23 1.39
N ARG A 306 -3.87 14.14 1.72
CA ARG A 306 -4.13 15.34 0.92
C ARG A 306 -3.04 16.38 1.07
N ASP A 307 -2.53 16.58 2.28
CA ASP A 307 -1.42 17.49 2.57
C ASP A 307 -0.15 17.10 1.76
N TYR A 308 0.01 15.81 1.48
CA TYR A 308 1.10 15.25 0.65
C TYR A 308 0.69 15.02 -0.82
N GLN A 309 -0.42 15.59 -1.27
CA GLN A 309 -0.87 15.56 -2.67
C GLN A 309 -1.07 14.14 -3.25
N LEU A 310 -1.31 13.14 -2.40
CA LEU A 310 -1.56 11.76 -2.83
C LEU A 310 -3.02 11.51 -3.23
N GLY A 311 -3.87 12.54 -3.23
CA GLY A 311 -5.30 12.45 -3.52
C GLY A 311 -5.67 12.42 -5.00
N LEU A 312 -4.79 12.88 -5.91
CA LEU A 312 -5.14 13.06 -7.32
C LEU A 312 -5.35 11.73 -8.07
N PHE A 313 -4.53 10.73 -7.77
CA PHE A 313 -4.58 9.45 -8.47
C PHE A 313 -5.43 8.44 -7.70
N HIS A 314 -6.16 7.60 -8.44
CA HIS A 314 -6.77 6.40 -7.86
C HIS A 314 -5.67 5.39 -7.49
N MET A 315 -5.27 5.38 -6.21
CA MET A 315 -4.21 4.50 -5.71
C MET A 315 -4.48 3.03 -6.02
N SER A 316 -5.75 2.62 -6.02
CA SER A 316 -6.17 1.26 -6.37
C SER A 316 -5.93 0.91 -7.85
N ALA A 317 -5.96 1.88 -8.76
CA ALA A 317 -5.60 1.68 -10.17
C ALA A 317 -4.09 1.49 -10.34
N LEU A 318 -3.28 2.30 -9.64
CA LEU A 318 -1.82 2.15 -9.61
C LEU A 318 -1.40 0.78 -9.07
N GLY A 319 -2.02 0.33 -7.97
CA GLY A 319 -1.76 -1.00 -7.42
C GLY A 319 -2.14 -2.14 -8.37
N ARG A 320 -3.18 -1.97 -9.22
CA ARG A 320 -3.52 -2.94 -10.27
C ARG A 320 -2.47 -2.95 -11.38
N LEU A 321 -2.02 -1.78 -11.82
CA LEU A 321 -0.96 -1.62 -12.82
C LEU A 321 0.34 -2.30 -12.36
N MET A 322 0.75 -2.09 -11.12
CA MET A 322 1.92 -2.74 -10.54
C MET A 322 1.82 -4.27 -10.58
N ARG A 323 0.64 -4.83 -10.28
CA ARG A 323 0.42 -6.29 -10.36
C ARG A 323 0.53 -6.80 -11.79
N THR A 324 -0.06 -6.09 -12.76
CA THR A 324 0.02 -6.51 -14.16
C THR A 324 1.44 -6.53 -14.68
N TYR A 325 2.29 -5.59 -14.25
CA TYR A 325 3.70 -5.58 -14.63
C TYR A 325 4.53 -6.61 -13.84
N ALA A 326 4.23 -6.83 -12.56
CA ALA A 326 4.88 -7.89 -11.77
C ALA A 326 4.56 -9.30 -12.28
N ASP A 327 3.38 -9.52 -12.87
CA ASP A 327 3.03 -10.79 -13.51
C ASP A 327 3.71 -10.96 -14.89
N ALA A 328 4.06 -9.84 -15.54
CA ALA A 328 4.66 -9.84 -16.87
C ALA A 328 6.20 -9.89 -16.85
N SER A 329 6.84 -9.44 -15.78
CA SER A 329 8.28 -9.41 -15.61
C SER A 329 8.67 -9.87 -14.21
N GLU A 330 9.60 -10.83 -14.14
CA GLU A 330 10.09 -11.38 -12.86
C GLU A 330 10.93 -10.37 -12.07
N ASP A 331 11.36 -9.27 -12.70
CA ASP A 331 12.33 -8.30 -12.14
C ASP A 331 11.68 -6.95 -11.74
N VAL A 332 10.37 -6.78 -11.93
CA VAL A 332 9.73 -5.49 -11.61
C VAL A 332 9.44 -5.39 -10.12
N GLY A 333 9.97 -4.32 -9.50
CA GLY A 333 9.71 -3.97 -8.11
C GLY A 333 8.22 -3.96 -7.77
N THR A 334 7.84 -4.72 -6.74
CA THR A 334 6.43 -4.88 -6.30
C THR A 334 5.94 -3.75 -5.37
N HIS A 335 6.74 -2.70 -5.22
CA HIS A 335 6.51 -1.59 -4.29
C HIS A 335 6.78 -0.25 -4.97
N ILE A 336 6.06 0.79 -4.58
CA ILE A 336 6.31 2.17 -4.98
C ILE A 336 6.35 3.04 -3.72
N SER A 337 7.20 4.06 -3.67
CA SER A 337 7.21 5.00 -2.56
C SER A 337 6.15 6.08 -2.74
N GLY A 338 5.63 6.61 -1.62
CA GLY A 338 4.72 7.76 -1.63
C GLY A 338 5.38 9.01 -2.24
N GLU A 339 6.68 9.19 -2.04
CA GLU A 339 7.45 10.29 -2.64
C GLU A 339 7.45 10.22 -4.17
N THR A 340 7.64 9.04 -4.76
CA THR A 340 7.55 8.86 -6.21
C THR A 340 6.15 9.18 -6.74
N ILE A 341 5.09 8.86 -5.98
CA ILE A 341 3.72 9.22 -6.35
C ILE A 341 3.51 10.74 -6.30
N SER A 342 4.04 11.41 -5.27
CA SER A 342 4.01 12.88 -5.17
C SER A 342 4.78 13.55 -6.31
N LEU A 343 5.94 13.01 -6.68
CA LEU A 343 6.71 13.52 -7.82
C LEU A 343 5.96 13.34 -9.14
N LEU A 344 5.28 12.20 -9.32
CA LEU A 344 4.40 11.97 -10.48
C LEU A 344 3.24 12.98 -10.51
N HIS A 345 2.66 13.30 -9.35
CA HIS A 345 1.64 14.33 -9.23
C HIS A 345 2.15 15.68 -9.74
N ASP A 346 3.30 16.13 -9.23
CA ASP A 346 3.91 17.41 -9.59
C ASP A 346 4.23 17.48 -11.09
N LEU A 347 4.72 16.38 -11.67
CA LEU A 347 4.98 16.30 -13.11
C LEU A 347 3.70 16.44 -13.93
N VAL A 348 2.61 15.76 -13.54
CA VAL A 348 1.32 15.84 -14.25
C VAL A 348 0.75 17.25 -14.16
N VAL A 349 0.74 17.87 -12.98
CA VAL A 349 0.24 19.23 -12.78
C VAL A 349 1.04 20.24 -13.60
N ASN A 350 2.37 20.15 -13.57
CA ASN A 350 3.22 21.04 -14.36
C ASN A 350 3.01 20.84 -15.87
N PHE A 351 2.94 19.59 -16.34
CA PHE A 351 2.69 19.28 -17.73
C PHE A 351 1.34 19.83 -18.21
N VAL A 352 0.26 19.59 -17.48
CA VAL A 352 -1.07 20.11 -17.81
C VAL A 352 -1.07 21.64 -17.79
N GLY A 353 -0.40 22.26 -16.80
CA GLY A 353 -0.24 23.70 -16.73
C GLY A 353 0.49 24.28 -17.95
N GLU A 354 1.58 23.66 -18.40
CA GLU A 354 2.29 24.07 -19.61
C GLU A 354 1.44 23.92 -20.87
N VAL A 355 0.71 22.81 -21.00
CA VAL A 355 -0.19 22.58 -22.14
C VAL A 355 -1.28 23.65 -22.18
N MET A 356 -1.93 23.93 -21.06
CA MET A 356 -2.97 24.96 -20.97
C MET A 356 -2.43 26.37 -21.26
N ASN A 357 -1.22 26.68 -20.79
CA ASN A 357 -0.60 27.97 -21.09
C ASN A 357 -0.27 28.13 -22.58
N ARG A 358 0.13 27.04 -23.26
CA ARG A 358 0.42 27.06 -24.70
C ARG A 358 -0.82 27.08 -25.59
N THR A 359 -1.94 26.54 -25.12
CA THR A 359 -3.19 26.53 -25.92
C THR A 359 -3.95 27.84 -25.85
N VAL A 360 -3.75 28.63 -24.79
CA VAL A 360 -4.42 29.93 -24.60
C VAL A 360 -3.69 31.08 -25.31
N THR A 361 -2.38 30.95 -25.54
CA THR A 361 -1.56 31.91 -26.32
C THR A 361 -1.63 31.59 -27.81
#